data_AF-A0AAP3ENT6-F1
#
_entry.id   AF-A0AAP3ENT6-F1
#
_cell.length_a   1.000
_cell.length_b   1.000
_cell.length_c   1.000
_cell.angle_alpha   90.00
_cell.angle_beta   90.00
_cell.angle_gamma   90.00
#
_symmetry.space_group_name_H-M   'P 1'
#
loop_
_entity.id
_entity.type
_entity.pdbx_description
1 polymer ?
#
loop_
_entity_poly.entity_id
_entity_poly.type
_entity_poly.pdbx_seq_one_letter_code
_entity_poly.pdbx_strand_id
1 'polypeptide(L)' 'RTTDSTIYHVVEGSGQVTIGNEIFTFSAKDIFVVPTWHGVSFQTTQDTVLFSFSDRPVQEALGLFREARY' A
#
# COMPACT_ATOMS: atom_id res chain seq x y z
N ARG A 1 0.54 -2.88 -8.87
CA ARG A 1 1.26 -1.60 -9.07
C ARG A 1 0.25 -0.54 -9.48
N THR A 2 0.38 0.68 -8.98
CA THR A 2 -0.49 1.80 -9.35
C THR A 2 0.31 3.11 -9.42
N THR A 3 -0.21 4.12 -10.12
CA THR A 3 0.45 5.42 -10.20
C THR A 3 0.25 6.29 -8.96
N ASP A 4 -0.77 6.01 -8.15
CA ASP A 4 -1.02 6.72 -6.89
C ASP A 4 -0.05 6.27 -5.79
N SER A 5 0.61 7.23 -5.15
CA SER A 5 1.45 6.93 -4.00
C SER A 5 0.55 6.75 -2.79
N THR A 6 0.56 5.55 -2.21
CA THR A 6 -0.40 5.16 -1.18
C THR A 6 0.25 5.08 0.17
N ILE A 7 -0.31 5.79 1.15
CA ILE A 7 0.08 5.69 2.56
C ILE A 7 -0.85 4.67 3.22
N TYR A 8 -0.27 3.76 3.98
CA TYR A 8 -0.98 2.76 4.78
C TYR A 8 -0.74 3.01 6.26
N HIS A 9 -1.79 2.93 7.05
CA HIS A 9 -1.75 2.88 8.51
C HIS A 9 -2.36 1.56 8.98
N VAL A 10 -1.59 0.79 9.76
CA VAL A 10 -2.03 -0.48 10.32
C VAL A 10 -2.96 -0.20 11.50
N VAL A 11 -4.27 -0.33 11.29
CA VAL A 11 -5.25 -0.08 12.35
C VAL A 11 -5.11 -1.13 13.45
N GLU A 12 -4.98 -2.39 13.04
CA GLU A 12 -4.78 -3.58 13.87
C GLU A 12 -4.12 -4.71 13.05
N GLY A 13 -3.58 -5.72 13.74
CA GLY A 13 -2.90 -6.86 13.14
C GLY A 13 -1.38 -6.68 13.02
N SER A 14 -0.75 -7.61 12.30
CA SER A 14 0.69 -7.59 12.01
C SER A 14 1.01 -8.50 10.83
N GLY A 15 2.16 -8.27 10.21
CA GLY A 15 2.58 -9.08 9.08
C GLY A 15 3.82 -8.55 8.39
N GLN A 16 3.97 -8.97 7.14
CA GLN A 16 4.99 -8.48 6.23
C GLN A 16 4.34 -7.83 5.02
N VAL A 17 4.98 -6.77 4.53
CA VAL A 17 4.66 -6.14 3.25
C VAL A 17 5.92 -6.15 2.39
N THR A 18 5.78 -6.62 1.16
CA THR A 18 6.80 -6.45 0.12
C THR A 18 6.45 -5.23 -0.70
N ILE A 19 7.34 -4.23 -0.76
CA ILE A 19 7.19 -2.99 -1.51
C ILE A 19 8.34 -2.89 -2.52
N GLY A 20 8.02 -3.07 -3.81
CA GLY A 20 9.06 -3.22 -4.84
C GLY A 20 9.90 -4.47 -4.57
N ASN A 21 11.15 -4.26 -4.17
CA ASN A 21 12.11 -5.33 -3.86
C ASN A 21 12.46 -5.41 -2.37
N GLU A 22 11.83 -4.58 -1.53
CA GLU A 22 12.10 -4.50 -0.10
C GLU A 22 10.98 -5.15 0.70
N ILE A 23 11.34 -5.77 1.82
CA ILE A 23 10.41 -6.43 2.73
C ILE A 23 10.44 -5.70 4.06
N PHE A 24 9.26 -5.32 4.55
CA PHE A 24 9.07 -4.68 5.83
C PHE A 24 8.19 -5.55 6.72
N THR A 25 8.51 -5.60 8.01
CA THR A 25 7.59 -6.10 9.03
C THR A 25 6.78 -4.93 9.56
N PHE A 26 5.50 -5.15 9.81
CA PHE A 26 4.62 -4.15 10.41
C PHE A 26 3.79 -4.76 11.53
N SER A 27 3.35 -3.90 12.43
CA SER A 27 2.49 -4.17 13.56
C SER A 27 1.45 -3.06 13.72
N ALA A 28 0.50 -3.25 14.63
CA ALA A 28 -0.55 -2.27 14.87
C ALA A 28 0.04 -0.88 15.16
N LYS A 29 -0.53 0.14 14.50
CA LYS A 29 -0.16 1.57 14.52
C LYS A 29 1.08 1.94 13.71
N ASP A 30 1.72 1.00 13.03
CA ASP A 30 2.78 1.32 12.08
C ASP A 30 2.22 2.01 10.82
N ILE A 31 3.06 2.82 10.18
CA ILE A 31 2.76 3.52 8.94
C ILE A 31 3.86 3.19 7.92
N PHE A 32 3.45 2.89 6.69
CA PHE A 32 4.36 2.73 5.57
C PHE A 32 3.77 3.31 4.30
N VAL A 33 4.63 3.55 3.31
CA VAL A 33 4.25 4.15 2.03
C VAL A 33 4.60 3.18 0.92
N VAL A 34 3.69 3.00 -0.03
CA VAL A 34 3.93 2.37 -1.31
C VAL A 34 4.10 3.48 -2.36
N PRO A 35 5.33 3.76 -2.82
CA PRO A 35 5.55 4.78 -3.84
C PRO A 35 4.94 4.39 -5.18
N THR A 36 4.79 5.37 -6.07
CA THR A 36 4.30 5.15 -7.43
C THR A 36 5.00 3.97 -8.13
N TRP A 37 4.21 3.16 -8.82
CA TRP A 37 4.61 2.00 -9.62
C TRP A 37 5.37 0.88 -8.88
N HIS A 38 5.48 0.93 -7.54
CA HIS A 38 6.02 -0.17 -6.76
C HIS A 38 4.97 -1.29 -6.64
N GLY A 39 5.43 -2.53 -6.76
CA GLY A 39 4.57 -3.69 -6.46
C GLY A 39 4.32 -3.73 -4.96
N VAL A 40 3.11 -4.11 -4.55
CA VAL A 40 2.79 -4.32 -3.14
C VAL A 40 2.10 -5.67 -2.97
N SER A 41 2.56 -6.44 -1.98
CA SER A 41 1.92 -7.70 -1.56
C SER A 41 2.03 -7.85 -0.05
N PHE A 42 1.02 -8.45 0.57
CA PHE A 42 0.93 -8.63 2.02
C PHE A 42 0.96 -10.11 2.39
N GLN A 43 1.64 -10.43 3.48
CA GLN A 43 1.62 -11.74 4.12
C GLN A 43 1.29 -11.55 5.59
N THR A 44 0.13 -12.04 6.02
CA THR A 44 -0.36 -11.93 7.40
C THR A 44 -0.73 -13.30 7.94
N THR A 45 -0.53 -13.51 9.24
CA THR A 45 -0.92 -14.76 9.95
C THR A 45 -2.16 -14.58 10.81
N GLN A 46 -2.64 -13.35 10.95
CA GLN A 46 -3.83 -12.96 11.71
C GLN A 46 -4.63 -11.91 10.93
N ASP A 47 -5.88 -11.71 11.32
CA ASP A 47 -6.72 -10.63 10.78
C ASP A 47 -6.00 -9.28 10.94
N THR A 48 -5.98 -8.52 9.85
CA THR A 48 -5.22 -7.27 9.74
C THR A 48 -6.05 -6.26 8.99
N VAL A 49 -6.21 -5.06 9.57
CA VAL A 49 -6.94 -3.96 8.95
C VAL A 49 -5.96 -2.84 8.64
N LEU A 50 -5.90 -2.48 7.36
CA LEU A 50 -5.11 -1.36 6.88
C LEU A 50 -6.05 -0.24 6.44
N PHE A 51 -5.84 0.96 7.00
CA PHE A 51 -6.40 2.18 6.45
C PHE A 51 -5.43 2.74 5.40
N SER A 52 -5.93 3.18 4.26
CA SER A 52 -5.09 3.80 3.24
C SER A 52 -5.71 5.02 2.58
N PHE A 53 -4.84 5.91 2.12
CA PHE A 53 -5.20 7.09 1.36
C PHE A 53 -4.08 7.44 0.37
N SER A 54 -4.45 8.11 -0.72
CA SER A 54 -3.53 8.45 -1.81
C SER A 54 -4.03 9.66 -2.59
N ASP A 55 -3.23 10.09 -3.56
CA ASP A 55 -3.53 11.14 -4.54
C ASP A 55 -4.38 10.65 -5.72
N ARG A 56 -4.92 9.42 -5.66
CA ARG A 56 -5.74 8.81 -6.72
C ARG A 56 -6.87 9.70 -7.25
N PRO A 57 -7.69 10.38 -6.42
CA PRO A 57 -8.80 11.18 -6.95
C PRO A 57 -8.34 12.29 -7.91
N VAL A 58 -7.17 12.90 -7.65
CA VAL A 58 -6.58 13.91 -8.53
C VAL A 58 -6.05 13.26 -9.80
N GLN A 59 -5.41 12.10 -9.70
CA GLN A 59 -4.89 11.37 -10.87
C GLN A 59 -6.02 10.88 -11.80
N GLU A 60 -7.13 10.42 -11.25
CA GLU A 60 -8.32 10.01 -12.01
C GLU A 60 -8.95 11.22 -12.72
N ALA A 61 -9.13 12.34 -12.01
CA ALA A 61 -9.67 13.57 -12.59
C ALA A 61 -8.85 14.11 -13.77
N LEU A 62 -7.53 13.89 -13.75
CA LEU A 62 -6.62 14.31 -14.82
C LEU A 62 -6.38 13.24 -15.90
N GLY A 63 -6.97 12.04 -15.78
CA GLY A 63 -6.74 10.93 -16.71
C GLY A 63 -5.31 10.37 -16.66
N LEU A 64 -4.61 10.54 -15.54
CA LEU A 64 -3.23 10.09 -15.33
C LEU A 64 -3.14 8.73 -14.63
N PHE A 65 -4.22 8.31 -13.97
CA PHE A 65 -4.25 7.07 -13.20
C PHE A 65 -3.98 5.83 -14.08
N ARG A 66 -3.09 4.95 -13.61
CA ARG A 66 -2.83 3.64 -14.20
C ARG A 66 -2.68 2.58 -13.12
N GLU A 67 -3.13 1.36 -13.43
CA GLU A 67 -2.91 0.18 -12.60
C GLU A 67 -2.43 -1.02 -13.43
N ALA A 68 -1.68 -1.91 -12.78
CA ALA A 68 -1.31 -3.22 -13.29
C ALA A 68 -1.42 -4.26 -12.16
N ARG A 69 -2.18 -5.33 -12.42
CA ARG A 69 -2.45 -6.44 -11.50
C ARG A 69 -1.87 -7.74 -12.07
N TYR A 70 -1.13 -8.47 -11.25
CA TYR A 70 -0.48 -9.74 -11.56
C TYR A 70 -0.37 -10.59 -10.31
#